data_AF-A0AAE3EAD0-F1
#
_entry.id   AF-A0AAE3EAD0-F1
#
_cell.length_a   1.000
_cell.length_b   1.000
_cell.length_c   1.000
_cell.angle_alpha   90.00
_cell.angle_beta   90.00
_cell.angle_gamma   90.00
#
_symmetry.space_group_name_H-M   'P 1'
#
loop_
_entity.id
_entity.type
_entity.pdbx_description
1 polymer ?
#
loop_
_entity_poly.entity_id
_entity_poly.type
_entity_poly.pdbx_seq_one_letter_code
_entity_poly.pdbx_strand_id
1 'polypeptide(L)'
;MIKVLFRKQMLELNRSFFQNKKDGKARSHGKVILSILGFAILMIIVLGGMFALMSMGLVSLFDAGVGWLYFTIMSILAILLGTFGSVFNTYASLYQAKDNDFLLSLPIPVRDILIVRLSGVFVMGLMYSAVVMVPAVLVYIFMVSPGLAGVIGSVILMLMISIFVLVLSCILGWAVAKVSHKLKNRGVISTICSLAFLGLYYYFYFQAADALESLLMNAIVIGEKIRGAAYPLYVMGMAGTGDVSSLVILSAFVLILLVVTCYVLLKSFLQIATGTSETAKVKYKEKKVKKNSVQGALFSKELHRYLSSSAYMLNCSLGSLMLILMAGVLLFKGQMVMDILTQYDASEVAVPVGCALICAIVAMNDIAASAISLEGTAKWILPSLPVTSWQILQAKLRLHIALTMVPSLLCSLAAEIVFRPSWFGGICLFAIPMVFTVLTAAVDLMLNLRWPNFSWTRETAVVKQGAAPMLALLINLAYVLVFAGMYLFLWKMEDPYPYLAICLAVTAALTVAALYWLKKKGTRRLEEL
;
A
#
# COMPACT_ATOMS: atom_id res chain seq x y z
N MET A 1 -18.24 19.57 28.00
CA MET A 1 -17.94 18.16 27.66
C MET A 1 -17.49 17.99 26.20
N ILE A 2 -18.19 18.56 25.20
CA ILE A 2 -17.80 18.52 23.77
C ILE A 2 -16.35 18.94 23.52
N LYS A 3 -15.86 20.02 24.15
CA LYS A 3 -14.46 20.48 24.02
C LYS A 3 -13.43 19.41 24.39
N VAL A 4 -13.72 18.61 25.42
CA VAL A 4 -12.83 17.53 25.88
C VAL A 4 -12.86 16.37 24.89
N LEU A 5 -14.05 15.97 24.42
CA LEU A 5 -14.22 14.96 23.38
C LEU A 5 -13.50 15.35 22.09
N PHE A 6 -13.63 16.60 21.67
CA PHE A 6 -12.95 17.14 20.49
C PHE A 6 -11.43 17.10 20.64
N ARG A 7 -10.90 17.53 21.80
CA ARG A 7 -9.45 17.45 22.07
C ARG A 7 -8.94 16.01 22.03
N LYS A 8 -9.70 15.06 22.61
CA LYS A 8 -9.39 13.63 22.52
C LYS A 8 -9.37 13.15 21.07
N GLN A 9 -10.42 13.43 20.30
CA GLN A 9 -10.54 13.03 18.88
C GLN A 9 -9.34 13.54 18.06
N MET A 10 -8.97 14.81 18.24
CA MET A 10 -7.82 15.40 17.54
C MET A 10 -6.48 14.77 17.95
N LEU A 11 -6.31 14.40 19.21
CA LEU A 11 -5.13 13.67 19.67
C LEU A 11 -5.07 12.24 19.11
N GLU A 12 -6.21 11.58 18.96
CA GLU A 12 -6.29 10.25 18.37
C GLU A 12 -5.96 10.25 16.88
N LEU A 13 -6.50 11.22 16.12
CA LEU A 13 -6.17 11.42 14.71
C LEU A 13 -4.67 11.69 14.52
N ASN A 14 -4.11 12.54 15.38
CA ASN A 14 -2.71 12.95 15.33
C ASN A 14 -1.76 12.06 16.16
N ARG A 15 -2.23 10.90 16.63
CA ARG A 15 -1.47 10.02 17.53
C ARG A 15 -0.11 9.61 16.94
N SER A 16 -0.01 9.50 15.62
CA SER A 16 1.26 9.19 14.93
C SER A 16 2.35 10.22 15.12
N PHE A 17 2.00 11.49 15.36
CA PHE A 17 2.98 12.55 15.61
C PHE A 17 3.50 12.51 17.04
N PHE A 18 2.66 12.12 18.00
CA PHE A 18 2.99 12.18 19.43
C PHE A 18 3.49 10.85 20.01
N GLN A 19 3.10 9.71 19.44
CA GLN A 19 3.48 8.38 19.95
C GLN A 19 4.25 7.57 18.91
N ASN A 20 5.26 6.83 19.36
CA ASN A 20 5.93 5.85 18.54
C ASN A 20 5.04 4.62 18.37
N LYS A 21 4.61 4.33 17.14
CA LYS A 21 3.79 3.15 16.83
C LYS A 21 4.53 1.83 17.06
N LYS A 22 5.87 1.85 17.11
CA LYS A 22 6.70 0.67 17.37
C LYS A 22 6.60 0.20 18.83
N ASP A 23 6.70 1.12 19.78
CA ASP A 23 6.85 0.80 21.21
C ASP A 23 5.70 1.34 22.09
N GLY A 24 4.76 2.09 21.51
CA GLY A 24 3.65 2.73 22.21
C GLY A 24 4.05 3.94 23.09
N LYS A 25 5.34 4.23 23.24
CA LYS A 25 5.87 5.33 24.05
C LYS A 25 5.70 6.70 23.39
N ALA A 26 5.61 7.75 24.19
CA ALA A 26 5.61 9.14 23.72
C ALA A 26 6.93 9.49 23.01
N ARG A 27 6.86 10.29 21.95
CA ARG A 27 8.04 10.81 21.25
C ARG A 27 8.62 12.01 22.00
N SER A 28 9.93 12.22 21.91
CA SER A 28 10.57 13.44 22.42
C SER A 28 10.10 14.67 21.63
N HIS A 29 10.13 15.85 22.25
CA HIS A 29 9.67 17.11 21.63
C HIS A 29 10.31 17.36 20.25
N GLY A 30 11.62 17.14 20.12
CA GLY A 30 12.31 17.29 18.82
C GLY A 30 11.79 16.33 17.74
N LYS A 31 11.48 15.07 18.09
CA LYS A 31 10.91 14.09 17.14
C LYS A 31 9.47 14.40 16.76
N VAL A 32 8.69 15.02 17.67
CA VAL A 32 7.34 15.50 17.36
C VAL A 32 7.43 16.63 16.32
N ILE A 33 8.26 17.65 16.59
CA ILE A 33 8.46 18.79 15.67
C ILE A 33 8.92 18.28 14.29
N LEU A 34 9.92 17.41 14.24
CA LEU A 34 10.41 16.84 12.98
C LEU A 34 9.30 16.10 12.21
N SER A 35 8.45 15.34 12.91
CA SER A 35 7.36 14.61 12.26
C SER A 35 6.25 15.51 11.73
N ILE A 36 5.95 16.61 12.43
CA ILE A 36 4.96 17.61 11.97
C ILE A 36 5.54 18.39 10.79
N LEU A 37 6.80 18.83 10.89
CA LEU A 37 7.49 19.55 9.81
C LEU A 37 7.59 18.69 8.54
N GLY A 38 8.00 17.44 8.68
CA GLY A 38 8.08 16.50 7.55
C GLY A 38 6.72 16.26 6.90
N PHE A 39 5.64 16.18 7.70
CA PHE A 39 4.29 16.08 7.17
C PHE A 39 3.86 17.36 6.45
N ALA A 40 4.15 18.53 7.01
CA ALA A 40 3.86 19.82 6.37
C ALA A 40 4.60 19.99 5.03
N ILE A 41 5.89 19.63 4.98
CA ILE A 41 6.69 19.61 3.75
C ILE A 41 6.05 18.70 2.70
N LEU A 42 5.66 17.49 3.09
CA LEU A 42 5.02 16.55 2.17
C LEU A 42 3.69 17.08 1.63
N MET A 43 2.85 17.65 2.48
CA MET A 43 1.53 18.13 2.08
C MET A 43 1.58 19.42 1.26
N ILE A 44 2.41 20.40 1.67
CA ILE A 44 2.46 21.72 1.04
C ILE A 44 3.41 21.73 -0.16
N ILE A 45 4.63 21.21 -0.01
CA ILE A 45 5.66 21.32 -1.04
C ILE A 45 5.50 20.21 -2.07
N VAL A 46 5.47 18.94 -1.63
CA VAL A 46 5.44 17.80 -2.56
C VAL A 46 4.08 17.68 -3.22
N LEU A 47 3.02 17.47 -2.43
CA LEU A 47 1.68 17.29 -2.99
C LEU A 47 1.10 18.62 -3.51
N GLY A 48 1.18 19.69 -2.73
CA GLY A 48 0.71 21.01 -3.15
C GLY A 48 1.46 21.52 -4.40
N GLY A 49 2.78 21.34 -4.48
CA GLY A 49 3.57 21.67 -5.66
C GLY A 49 3.19 20.84 -6.89
N MET A 50 2.97 19.53 -6.72
CA MET A 50 2.52 18.66 -7.82
C MET A 50 1.16 19.11 -8.39
N PHE A 51 0.19 19.43 -7.53
CA PHE A 51 -1.11 19.94 -7.99
C PHE A 51 -1.05 21.37 -8.51
N ALA A 52 -0.13 22.20 -8.03
CA ALA A 52 0.15 23.51 -8.60
C ALA A 52 0.66 23.39 -10.05
N LEU A 53 1.65 22.53 -10.30
CA LEU A 53 2.19 22.28 -11.64
C LEU A 53 1.12 21.73 -12.59
N MET A 54 0.32 20.77 -12.14
CA MET A 54 -0.81 20.25 -12.91
C MET A 54 -1.81 21.38 -13.22
N SER A 55 -2.14 22.20 -12.22
CA SER A 55 -3.03 23.34 -12.40
C SER A 55 -2.50 24.34 -13.43
N MET A 56 -1.20 24.65 -13.43
CA MET A 56 -0.59 25.54 -14.43
C MET A 56 -0.75 24.96 -15.85
N GLY A 57 -0.56 23.65 -16.02
CA GLY A 57 -0.75 22.98 -17.30
C GLY A 57 -2.18 23.02 -17.84
N LEU A 58 -3.17 23.24 -16.96
CA LEU A 58 -4.59 23.32 -17.32
C LEU A 58 -5.08 24.76 -17.55
N VAL A 59 -4.24 25.79 -17.35
CA VAL A 59 -4.64 27.20 -17.54
C VAL A 59 -5.04 27.49 -18.99
N SER A 60 -4.42 26.81 -19.96
CA SER A 60 -4.76 26.92 -21.39
C SER A 60 -6.23 26.62 -21.72
N LEU A 61 -6.97 25.94 -20.82
CA LEU A 61 -8.40 25.70 -20.97
C LEU A 61 -9.25 26.98 -20.86
N PHE A 62 -8.76 28.00 -20.15
CA PHE A 62 -9.41 29.31 -20.10
C PHE A 62 -9.29 30.03 -21.44
N ASP A 63 -8.13 29.97 -22.08
CA ASP A 63 -7.90 30.54 -23.42
C ASP A 63 -8.76 29.83 -24.48
N ALA A 64 -8.97 28.51 -24.33
CA ALA A 64 -9.83 27.71 -25.19
C ALA A 64 -11.35 27.90 -24.96
N GLY A 65 -11.77 28.82 -24.09
CA GLY A 65 -13.18 29.10 -23.80
C GLY A 65 -13.91 28.03 -22.97
N VAL A 66 -13.18 27.04 -22.44
CA VAL A 66 -13.72 25.92 -21.64
C VAL A 66 -13.18 25.91 -20.21
N GLY A 67 -12.97 27.09 -19.62
CA GLY A 67 -12.41 27.27 -18.27
C GLY A 67 -13.17 26.58 -17.13
N TRP A 68 -14.42 26.17 -17.33
CA TRP A 68 -15.16 25.33 -16.38
C TRP A 68 -14.56 23.92 -16.23
N LEU A 69 -13.91 23.37 -17.28
CA LEU A 69 -13.25 22.07 -17.23
C LEU A 69 -12.06 22.07 -16.25
N TYR A 70 -11.36 23.20 -16.14
CA TYR A 70 -10.27 23.38 -15.18
C TYR A 70 -10.74 23.07 -13.76
N PHE A 71 -11.82 23.72 -13.30
CA PHE A 71 -12.37 23.47 -11.98
C PHE A 71 -13.01 22.09 -11.87
N THR A 72 -13.57 21.55 -12.95
CA THR A 72 -14.15 20.21 -12.97
C THR A 72 -13.10 19.15 -12.68
N ILE A 73 -11.97 19.18 -13.40
CA ILE A 73 -10.87 18.22 -13.25
C ILE A 73 -10.28 18.31 -11.83
N MET A 74 -9.97 19.53 -11.37
CA MET A 74 -9.40 19.73 -10.04
C MET A 74 -10.37 19.29 -8.93
N SER A 75 -11.67 19.54 -9.11
CA SER A 75 -12.69 19.11 -8.15
C SER A 75 -12.84 17.59 -8.10
N ILE A 76 -12.85 16.90 -9.25
CA ILE A 76 -12.91 15.42 -9.29
C ILE A 76 -11.70 14.83 -8.56
N LEU A 77 -10.50 15.36 -8.82
CA LEU A 77 -9.28 14.93 -8.14
C LEU A 77 -9.34 15.19 -6.64
N ALA A 78 -9.81 16.36 -6.22
CA ALA A 78 -10.00 16.72 -4.82
C ALA A 78 -11.03 15.82 -4.13
N ILE A 79 -12.12 15.47 -4.81
CA ILE A 79 -13.13 14.53 -4.32
C ILE A 79 -12.51 13.15 -4.19
N LEU A 80 -11.81 12.64 -5.21
CA LEU A 80 -11.17 11.32 -5.16
C LEU A 80 -10.16 11.23 -4.02
N LEU A 81 -9.20 12.16 -3.95
CA LEU A 81 -8.16 12.16 -2.92
C LEU A 81 -8.76 12.38 -1.53
N GLY A 82 -9.70 13.33 -1.42
CA GLY A 82 -10.44 13.64 -0.20
C GLY A 82 -11.19 12.43 0.35
N THR A 83 -11.94 11.76 -0.51
CA THR A 83 -12.77 10.62 -0.13
C THR A 83 -11.91 9.43 0.23
N PHE A 84 -11.01 8.97 -0.65
CA PHE A 84 -10.15 7.82 -0.37
C PHE A 84 -9.22 8.04 0.83
N GLY A 85 -8.67 9.25 1.01
CA GLY A 85 -7.83 9.59 2.15
C GLY A 85 -8.59 9.55 3.48
N SER A 86 -9.90 9.80 3.49
CA SER A 86 -10.70 9.88 4.71
C SER A 86 -11.61 8.67 4.98
N VAL A 87 -11.97 7.84 3.99
CA VAL A 87 -12.88 6.69 4.15
C VAL A 87 -12.42 5.70 5.23
N PHE A 88 -11.14 5.30 5.22
CA PHE A 88 -10.64 4.32 6.20
C PHE A 88 -10.61 4.88 7.62
N ASN A 89 -10.29 6.17 7.77
CA ASN A 89 -10.37 6.85 9.07
C ASN A 89 -11.82 7.03 9.52
N THR A 90 -12.74 7.28 8.59
CA THR A 90 -14.19 7.33 8.85
C THR A 90 -14.70 5.98 9.33
N TYR A 91 -14.28 4.90 8.67
CA TYR A 91 -14.58 3.54 9.09
C TYR A 91 -14.08 3.25 10.52
N ALA A 92 -12.80 3.53 10.79
CA ALA A 92 -12.20 3.26 12.09
C ALA A 92 -12.75 4.13 13.23
N SER A 93 -13.06 5.41 12.96
CA SER A 93 -13.52 6.37 13.98
C SER A 93 -15.03 6.36 14.19
N LEU A 94 -15.82 6.10 13.16
CA LEU A 94 -17.28 6.17 13.23
C LEU A 94 -17.91 4.80 13.50
N TYR A 95 -17.43 3.74 12.82
CA TYR A 95 -18.07 2.42 12.82
C TYR A 95 -17.32 1.34 13.62
N GLN A 96 -15.98 1.43 13.74
CA GLN A 96 -15.15 0.44 14.45
C GLN A 96 -14.39 1.04 15.66
N ALA A 97 -14.96 2.07 16.28
CA ALA A 97 -14.31 2.77 17.38
C ALA A 97 -14.20 1.85 18.60
N LYS A 98 -12.97 1.60 19.08
CA LYS A 98 -12.71 0.68 20.21
C LYS A 98 -13.28 1.17 21.55
N ASP A 99 -13.60 2.45 21.63
CA ASP A 99 -14.10 3.13 22.80
C ASP A 99 -15.62 3.31 22.80
N ASN A 100 -16.33 2.73 21.83
CA ASN A 100 -17.78 2.86 21.70
C ASN A 100 -18.50 2.44 22.98
N ASP A 101 -18.18 1.24 23.48
CA ASP A 101 -18.83 0.67 24.68
C ASP A 101 -18.57 1.52 25.93
N PHE A 102 -17.38 2.14 26.01
CA PHE A 102 -17.02 3.03 27.11
C PHE A 102 -17.67 4.41 26.98
N LEU A 103 -17.74 4.99 25.78
CA LEU A 103 -18.39 6.29 25.58
C LEU A 103 -19.91 6.22 25.72
N LEU A 104 -20.51 5.07 25.36
CA LEU A 104 -21.94 4.82 25.51
C LEU A 104 -22.35 4.51 26.95
N SER A 105 -21.43 4.08 27.82
CA SER A 105 -21.71 3.87 29.25
C SER A 105 -21.61 5.16 30.09
N LEU A 106 -21.01 6.21 29.53
CA LEU A 106 -20.98 7.54 30.13
C LEU A 106 -22.30 8.29 29.84
N PRO A 107 -22.75 9.19 30.72
CA PRO A 107 -23.94 10.01 30.51
C PRO A 107 -23.68 11.14 29.50
N ILE A 108 -23.36 10.78 28.25
CA ILE A 108 -23.07 11.69 27.13
C ILE A 108 -24.12 11.47 26.03
N PRO A 109 -24.79 12.51 25.53
CA PRO A 109 -25.77 12.34 24.47
C PRO A 109 -25.10 11.88 23.17
N VAL A 110 -25.73 10.94 22.47
CA VAL A 110 -25.23 10.33 21.21
C VAL A 110 -24.92 11.38 20.15
N ARG A 111 -25.74 12.45 20.09
CA ARG A 111 -25.54 13.58 19.17
C ARG A 111 -24.16 14.22 19.33
N ASP A 112 -23.69 14.41 20.56
CA ASP A 112 -22.40 15.06 20.82
C ASP A 112 -21.22 14.18 20.41
N ILE A 113 -21.34 12.86 20.61
CA ILE A 113 -20.36 11.87 20.15
C ILE A 113 -20.26 11.89 18.62
N LEU A 114 -21.42 11.90 17.95
CA LEU A 114 -21.50 11.90 16.49
C LEU A 114 -20.97 13.19 15.88
N ILE A 115 -21.27 14.36 16.45
CA ILE A 115 -20.72 15.66 16.01
C ILE A 115 -19.19 15.66 16.11
N VAL A 116 -18.63 15.19 17.22
CA VAL A 116 -17.17 15.14 17.40
C VAL A 116 -16.52 14.18 16.39
N ARG A 117 -17.11 13.01 16.15
CA ARG A 117 -16.58 12.06 15.15
C ARG A 117 -16.68 12.59 13.73
N LEU A 118 -17.82 13.17 13.34
CA LEU A 118 -17.99 13.81 12.03
C LEU A 118 -17.01 14.98 11.84
N SER A 119 -16.73 15.75 12.89
CA SER A 119 -15.73 16.82 12.81
C SER A 119 -14.33 16.28 12.51
N GLY A 120 -13.96 15.13 13.07
CA GLY A 120 -12.70 14.45 12.76
C GLY A 120 -12.65 13.96 11.31
N VAL A 121 -13.76 13.41 10.80
CA VAL A 121 -13.88 12.99 9.39
C VAL A 121 -13.76 14.20 8.46
N PHE A 122 -14.45 15.30 8.78
CA PHE A 122 -14.40 16.54 8.01
C PHE A 122 -12.99 17.11 7.95
N VAL A 123 -12.28 17.19 9.09
CA VAL A 123 -10.90 17.70 9.13
C VAL A 123 -9.98 16.87 8.25
N MET A 124 -10.09 15.53 8.28
CA MET A 124 -9.29 14.66 7.42
C MET A 124 -9.67 14.82 5.95
N GLY A 125 -10.96 14.86 5.62
CA GLY A 125 -11.43 15.08 4.26
C GLY A 125 -10.96 16.41 3.68
N LEU A 126 -11.11 17.50 4.46
CA LEU A 126 -10.63 18.84 4.14
C LEU A 126 -9.12 18.85 3.92
N MET A 127 -8.35 18.20 4.79
CA MET A 127 -6.89 18.14 4.66
C MET A 127 -6.45 17.53 3.31
N TYR A 128 -7.14 16.50 2.84
CA TYR A 128 -6.84 15.85 1.55
C TYR A 128 -7.39 16.62 0.35
N SER A 129 -8.62 17.17 0.42
CA SER A 129 -9.19 17.95 -0.68
C SER A 129 -8.50 19.31 -0.85
N ALA A 130 -8.11 19.97 0.24
CA ALA A 130 -7.43 21.27 0.22
C ALA A 130 -6.04 21.20 -0.42
N VAL A 131 -5.33 20.08 -0.29
CA VAL A 131 -4.03 19.88 -0.98
C VAL A 131 -4.16 19.99 -2.51
N VAL A 132 -5.33 19.68 -3.06
CA VAL A 132 -5.63 19.83 -4.49
C VAL A 132 -6.21 21.21 -4.79
N MET A 133 -7.22 21.62 -4.02
CA MET A 133 -8.00 22.83 -4.30
C MET A 133 -7.25 24.12 -3.98
N VAL A 134 -6.44 24.18 -2.92
CA VAL A 134 -5.72 25.41 -2.55
C VAL A 134 -4.73 25.81 -3.66
N PRO A 135 -3.84 24.92 -4.15
CA PRO A 135 -3.01 25.23 -5.30
C PRO A 135 -3.80 25.63 -6.55
N ALA A 136 -4.93 24.97 -6.82
CA ALA A 136 -5.79 25.31 -7.96
C ALA A 136 -6.32 26.76 -7.84
N VAL A 137 -6.94 27.09 -6.71
CA VAL A 137 -7.48 28.44 -6.46
C VAL A 137 -6.37 29.50 -6.55
N LEU A 138 -5.18 29.23 -5.99
CA LEU A 138 -4.05 30.16 -6.07
C LEU A 138 -3.59 30.38 -7.51
N VAL A 139 -3.40 29.31 -8.29
CA VAL A 139 -3.01 29.42 -9.70
C VAL A 139 -4.08 30.14 -10.52
N TYR A 140 -5.35 29.86 -10.29
CA TYR A 140 -6.46 30.57 -10.93
C TYR A 140 -6.42 32.08 -10.62
N ILE A 141 -6.21 32.47 -9.37
CA ILE A 141 -6.13 33.88 -8.96
C ILE A 141 -4.92 34.57 -9.61
N PHE A 142 -3.74 33.94 -9.60
CA PHE A 142 -2.50 34.59 -10.07
C PHE A 142 -2.30 34.56 -11.59
N MET A 143 -2.74 33.51 -12.28
CA MET A 143 -2.50 33.35 -13.73
C MET A 143 -3.68 33.82 -14.59
N VAL A 144 -4.91 33.63 -14.13
CA VAL A 144 -6.11 34.00 -14.91
C VAL A 144 -6.65 35.37 -14.51
N SER A 145 -6.31 35.86 -13.31
CA SER A 145 -6.76 37.16 -12.76
C SER A 145 -8.28 37.36 -12.85
N PRO A 146 -9.09 36.47 -12.23
CA PRO A 146 -10.54 36.52 -12.30
C PRO A 146 -11.13 37.71 -11.54
N GLY A 147 -12.35 38.11 -11.92
CA GLY A 147 -13.14 39.08 -11.15
C GLY A 147 -13.55 38.55 -9.76
N LEU A 148 -14.11 39.43 -8.93
CA LEU A 148 -14.55 39.11 -7.55
C LEU A 148 -15.46 37.87 -7.47
N ALA A 149 -16.37 37.70 -8.43
CA ALA A 149 -17.26 36.55 -8.48
C ALA A 149 -16.50 35.21 -8.67
N GLY A 150 -15.44 35.19 -9.48
CA GLY A 150 -14.61 33.99 -9.68
C GLY A 150 -13.78 33.64 -8.44
N VAL A 151 -13.24 34.65 -7.74
CA VAL A 151 -12.54 34.43 -6.46
C VAL A 151 -13.48 33.86 -5.41
N ILE A 152 -14.65 34.47 -5.23
CA ILE A 152 -15.66 34.00 -4.27
C ILE A 152 -16.15 32.60 -4.65
N GLY A 153 -16.45 32.38 -5.93
CA GLY A 153 -16.95 31.10 -6.45
C GLY A 153 -15.97 29.95 -6.23
N SER A 154 -14.70 30.16 -6.55
CA SER A 154 -13.65 29.16 -6.36
C SER A 154 -13.41 28.80 -4.88
N VAL A 155 -13.49 29.77 -3.96
CA VAL A 155 -13.38 29.53 -2.51
C VAL A 155 -14.60 28.79 -1.96
N ILE A 156 -15.82 29.16 -2.38
CA ILE A 156 -17.04 28.46 -1.97
C ILE A 156 -17.04 27.03 -2.52
N LEU A 157 -16.61 26.84 -3.77
CA LEU A 157 -16.48 25.52 -4.39
C LEU A 157 -15.54 24.61 -3.56
N MET A 158 -14.39 25.12 -3.12
CA MET A 158 -13.47 24.36 -2.25
C MET A 158 -14.15 23.89 -0.95
N LEU A 159 -14.95 24.74 -0.32
CA LEU A 159 -15.71 24.39 0.89
C LEU A 159 -16.78 23.33 0.58
N MET A 160 -17.54 23.51 -0.51
CA MET A 160 -18.57 22.56 -0.91
C MET A 160 -17.99 21.18 -1.25
N ILE A 161 -16.84 21.12 -1.92
CA ILE A 161 -16.13 19.85 -2.18
C ILE A 161 -15.76 19.15 -0.88
N SER A 162 -15.29 19.90 0.12
CA SER A 162 -14.90 19.33 1.41
C SER A 162 -16.09 18.77 2.19
N ILE A 163 -17.26 19.42 2.10
CA ILE A 163 -18.52 18.89 2.65
C ILE A 163 -18.99 17.67 1.86
N PHE A 164 -18.88 17.69 0.54
CA PHE A 164 -19.26 16.57 -0.31
C PHE A 164 -18.39 15.32 -0.04
N VAL A 165 -17.08 15.52 0.14
CA VAL A 165 -16.14 14.47 0.58
C VAL A 165 -16.56 13.87 1.92
N LEU A 166 -16.95 14.70 2.90
CA LEU A 166 -17.44 14.20 4.19
C LEU A 166 -18.64 13.26 4.00
N VAL A 167 -19.60 13.63 3.16
CA VAL A 167 -20.77 12.78 2.90
C VAL A 167 -20.38 11.47 2.23
N LEU A 168 -19.59 11.54 1.15
CA LEU A 168 -19.12 10.33 0.46
C LEU A 168 -18.33 9.41 1.39
N SER A 169 -17.47 9.95 2.25
CA SER A 169 -16.71 9.17 3.22
C SER A 169 -17.58 8.50 4.28
N CYS A 170 -18.69 9.13 4.68
CA CYS A 170 -19.66 8.51 5.58
C CYS A 170 -20.39 7.33 4.91
N ILE A 171 -20.82 7.51 3.66
CA ILE A 171 -21.53 6.48 2.87
C ILE A 171 -20.60 5.29 2.57
N LEU A 172 -19.40 5.57 2.10
CA LEU A 172 -18.41 4.54 1.79
C LEU A 172 -17.89 3.86 3.07
N GLY A 173 -17.69 4.62 4.16
CA GLY A 173 -17.33 4.06 5.46
C GLY A 173 -18.38 3.07 5.97
N TRP A 174 -19.67 3.37 5.77
CA TRP A 174 -20.77 2.45 6.08
C TRP A 174 -20.74 1.19 5.22
N ALA A 175 -20.53 1.34 3.91
CA ALA A 175 -20.42 0.22 2.98
C ALA A 175 -19.24 -0.69 3.35
N VAL A 176 -18.08 -0.11 3.65
CA VAL A 176 -16.89 -0.84 4.13
C VAL A 176 -17.19 -1.59 5.42
N ALA A 177 -17.91 -0.99 6.37
CA ALA A 177 -18.31 -1.67 7.60
C ALA A 177 -19.15 -2.93 7.31
N LYS A 178 -20.19 -2.79 6.47
CA LYS A 178 -21.09 -3.90 6.12
C LYS A 178 -20.37 -5.05 5.41
N VAL A 179 -19.39 -4.74 4.56
CA VAL A 179 -18.57 -5.75 3.87
C VAL A 179 -17.59 -6.41 4.84
N SER A 180 -16.94 -5.64 5.71
CA SER A 180 -15.91 -6.13 6.65
C SER A 180 -16.43 -7.25 7.57
N HIS A 181 -17.70 -7.18 7.98
CA HIS A 181 -18.33 -8.21 8.82
C HIS A 181 -18.51 -9.58 8.13
N LYS A 182 -18.57 -9.63 6.79
CA LYS A 182 -18.82 -10.87 6.03
C LYS A 182 -17.55 -11.62 5.61
N LEU A 183 -16.37 -11.06 5.88
CA LEU A 183 -15.10 -11.63 5.42
C LEU A 183 -14.61 -12.72 6.38
N LYS A 184 -14.79 -13.99 5.98
CA LYS A 184 -14.33 -15.18 6.72
C LYS A 184 -12.79 -15.33 6.69
N ASN A 185 -12.14 -14.92 5.60
CA ASN A 185 -10.68 -14.95 5.39
C ASN A 185 -10.13 -13.54 5.17
N ARG A 186 -10.18 -12.70 6.20
CA ARG A 186 -9.88 -11.25 6.12
C ARG A 186 -8.55 -10.93 5.45
N GLY A 187 -7.48 -11.67 5.76
CA GLY A 187 -6.14 -11.46 5.19
C GLY A 187 -6.11 -11.65 3.67
N VAL A 188 -6.46 -12.86 3.21
CA VAL A 188 -6.48 -13.20 1.76
C VAL A 188 -7.39 -12.27 0.97
N ILE A 189 -8.61 -12.02 1.46
CA ILE A 189 -9.57 -11.17 0.72
C ILE A 189 -9.06 -9.73 0.65
N SER A 190 -8.53 -9.19 1.75
CA SER A 190 -7.90 -7.86 1.77
C SER A 190 -6.73 -7.77 0.78
N THR A 191 -5.91 -8.82 0.68
CA THR A 191 -4.79 -8.88 -0.27
C THR A 191 -5.29 -8.88 -1.73
N ILE A 192 -6.27 -9.72 -2.06
CA ILE A 192 -6.86 -9.76 -3.42
C ILE A 192 -7.50 -8.41 -3.76
N CYS A 193 -8.26 -7.81 -2.84
CA CYS A 193 -8.85 -6.50 -3.05
C CYS A 193 -7.79 -5.41 -3.25
N SER A 194 -6.67 -5.45 -2.50
CA SER A 194 -5.58 -4.48 -2.64
C SER A 194 -4.87 -4.62 -3.99
N LEU A 195 -4.63 -5.85 -4.45
CA LEU A 195 -4.04 -6.12 -5.76
C LEU A 195 -4.97 -5.73 -6.90
N ALA A 196 -6.27 -6.05 -6.79
CA ALA A 196 -7.28 -5.65 -7.77
C ALA A 196 -7.40 -4.12 -7.84
N PHE A 197 -7.37 -3.44 -6.69
CA PHE A 197 -7.35 -1.98 -6.63
C PHE A 197 -6.11 -1.39 -7.29
N LEU A 198 -4.93 -1.97 -7.05
CA LEU A 198 -3.69 -1.54 -7.70
C LEU A 198 -3.75 -1.74 -9.23
N GLY A 199 -4.27 -2.89 -9.69
CA GLY A 199 -4.48 -3.15 -11.12
C GLY A 199 -5.46 -2.17 -11.76
N LEU A 200 -6.62 -1.94 -11.11
CA LEU A 200 -7.60 -0.95 -11.57
C LEU A 200 -7.02 0.47 -11.57
N TYR A 201 -6.26 0.84 -10.55
CA TYR A 201 -5.59 2.14 -10.46
C TYR A 201 -4.68 2.37 -11.67
N TYR A 202 -3.80 1.42 -11.99
CA TYR A 202 -2.92 1.55 -13.15
C TYR A 202 -3.68 1.54 -14.47
N TYR A 203 -4.72 0.70 -14.60
CA TYR A 203 -5.58 0.70 -15.79
C TYR A 203 -6.22 2.07 -16.04
N PHE A 204 -6.85 2.66 -15.03
CA PHE A 204 -7.44 4.00 -15.14
C PHE A 204 -6.39 5.08 -15.31
N TYR A 205 -5.21 4.94 -14.69
CA TYR A 205 -4.10 5.89 -14.88
C TYR A 205 -3.65 5.95 -16.33
N PHE A 206 -3.42 4.81 -16.98
CA PHE A 206 -3.05 4.77 -18.40
C PHE A 206 -4.17 5.33 -19.28
N GLN A 207 -5.42 4.94 -19.02
CA GLN A 207 -6.57 5.48 -19.77
C GLN A 207 -6.73 7.00 -19.58
N ALA A 208 -6.46 7.51 -18.38
CA ALA A 208 -6.53 8.93 -18.07
C ALA A 208 -5.38 9.72 -18.71
N ALA A 209 -4.19 9.13 -18.85
CA ALA A 209 -3.08 9.75 -19.58
C ALA A 209 -3.45 9.97 -21.05
N ASP A 210 -3.97 8.93 -21.72
CA ASP A 210 -4.43 9.02 -23.12
C ASP A 210 -5.61 10.01 -23.26
N ALA A 211 -6.53 10.00 -22.30
CA ALA A 211 -7.66 10.93 -22.26
C ALA A 211 -7.20 12.39 -22.05
N LEU A 212 -6.19 12.63 -21.22
CA LEU A 212 -5.65 13.97 -20.98
C LEU A 212 -4.95 14.51 -22.23
N GLU A 213 -4.16 13.68 -22.92
CA GLU A 213 -3.50 14.05 -24.17
C GLU A 213 -4.52 14.41 -25.26
N SER A 214 -5.56 13.59 -25.43
CA SER A 214 -6.65 13.88 -26.39
C SER A 214 -7.47 15.13 -26.02
N LEU A 215 -7.63 15.44 -24.74
CA LEU A 215 -8.29 16.66 -24.26
C LEU A 215 -7.49 17.90 -24.60
N LEU A 216 -6.17 17.89 -24.42
CA LEU A 216 -5.32 19.02 -24.80
C LEU A 216 -5.34 19.29 -26.31
N MET A 217 -5.51 18.25 -27.13
CA MET A 217 -5.59 18.40 -28.59
C MET A 217 -6.96 18.86 -29.10
N ASN A 218 -8.07 18.53 -28.43
CA ASN A 218 -9.45 18.81 -28.88
C ASN A 218 -10.41 19.22 -27.75
N ALA A 219 -10.01 20.21 -26.93
CA ALA A 219 -10.70 20.56 -25.69
C ALA A 219 -12.19 20.94 -25.87
N ILE A 220 -12.54 21.60 -26.96
CA ILE A 220 -13.91 22.08 -27.23
C ILE A 220 -14.86 20.91 -27.48
N VAL A 221 -14.48 19.97 -28.36
CA VAL A 221 -15.32 18.81 -28.74
C VAL A 221 -15.57 17.89 -27.55
N ILE A 222 -14.56 17.70 -26.70
CA ILE A 222 -14.70 16.89 -25.48
C ILE A 222 -15.53 17.63 -24.43
N GLY A 223 -15.35 18.95 -24.30
CA GLY A 223 -16.15 19.80 -23.41
C GLY A 223 -17.65 19.73 -23.73
N GLU A 224 -18.03 19.78 -25.00
CA GLU A 224 -19.44 19.64 -25.41
C GLU A 224 -20.02 18.26 -25.10
N LYS A 225 -19.25 17.19 -25.34
CA LYS A 225 -19.66 15.83 -24.97
C LYS A 225 -19.88 15.68 -23.46
N ILE A 226 -19.00 16.23 -22.63
CA ILE A 226 -19.14 16.22 -21.17
C ILE A 226 -20.36 17.04 -20.75
N ARG A 227 -20.59 18.20 -21.36
CA ARG A 227 -21.77 19.03 -21.07
C ARG A 227 -23.08 18.31 -21.37
N GLY A 228 -23.13 17.52 -22.46
CA GLY A 228 -24.30 16.73 -22.83
C GLY A 228 -24.50 15.46 -21.97
N ALA A 229 -23.42 14.74 -21.65
CA ALA A 229 -23.50 13.46 -20.95
C ALA A 229 -23.47 13.58 -19.41
N ALA A 230 -22.80 14.61 -18.87
CA ALA A 230 -22.52 14.76 -17.45
C ALA A 230 -22.70 16.22 -16.98
N TYR A 231 -23.91 16.76 -17.20
CA TYR A 231 -24.27 18.13 -16.83
C TYR A 231 -23.95 18.52 -15.37
N PRO A 232 -24.07 17.66 -14.34
CA PRO A 232 -23.66 18.01 -12.98
C PRO A 232 -22.17 18.37 -12.84
N LEU A 233 -21.29 17.77 -13.65
CA LEU A 233 -19.87 18.11 -13.67
C LEU A 233 -19.64 19.49 -14.27
N TYR A 234 -20.39 19.83 -15.32
CA TYR A 234 -20.38 21.17 -15.91
C TYR A 234 -20.80 22.24 -14.89
N VAL A 235 -21.91 22.03 -14.18
CA VAL A 235 -22.39 22.95 -13.13
C VAL A 235 -21.34 23.11 -12.02
N MET A 236 -20.68 22.03 -11.61
CA MET A 236 -19.59 22.09 -10.62
C MET A 236 -18.42 22.95 -11.10
N GLY A 237 -18.01 22.79 -12.37
CA GLY A 237 -16.97 23.62 -12.98
C GLY A 237 -17.34 25.09 -13.09
N MET A 238 -18.57 25.38 -13.52
CA MET A 238 -19.11 26.74 -13.65
C MET A 238 -19.23 27.47 -12.31
N ALA A 239 -19.54 26.74 -11.23
CA ALA A 239 -19.53 27.32 -9.88
C ALA A 239 -18.14 27.84 -9.49
N GLY A 240 -17.07 27.15 -9.92
CA GLY A 240 -15.69 27.56 -9.67
C GLY A 240 -15.26 28.80 -10.45
N THR A 241 -15.81 28.99 -11.66
CA THR A 241 -15.56 30.19 -12.47
C THR A 241 -16.35 31.42 -12.01
N GLY A 242 -17.24 31.27 -11.03
CA GLY A 242 -18.01 32.37 -10.43
C GLY A 242 -19.44 32.51 -10.96
N ASP A 243 -20.00 31.51 -11.63
CA ASP A 243 -21.42 31.52 -12.00
C ASP A 243 -22.31 31.32 -10.77
N VAL A 244 -23.12 32.34 -10.46
CA VAL A 244 -23.97 32.38 -9.25
C VAL A 244 -25.02 31.28 -9.27
N SER A 245 -25.62 31.02 -10.44
CA SER A 245 -26.69 30.03 -10.56
C SER A 245 -26.17 28.62 -10.25
N SER A 246 -25.04 28.25 -10.87
CA SER A 246 -24.36 26.98 -10.65
C SER A 246 -23.88 26.82 -9.20
N LEU A 247 -23.37 27.89 -8.60
CA LEU A 247 -22.91 27.89 -7.21
C LEU A 247 -24.05 27.65 -6.23
N VAL A 248 -25.20 28.30 -6.41
CA VAL A 248 -26.39 28.10 -5.57
C VAL A 248 -26.92 26.68 -5.71
N ILE A 249 -27.04 26.16 -6.94
CA ILE A 249 -27.52 24.80 -7.20
C ILE A 249 -26.60 23.77 -6.55
N LEU A 250 -25.28 23.90 -6.74
CA LEU A 250 -24.30 23.00 -6.15
C LEU A 250 -24.34 23.05 -4.63
N SER A 251 -24.38 24.25 -4.05
CA SER A 251 -24.39 24.44 -2.59
C SER A 251 -25.65 23.87 -1.96
N ALA A 252 -26.81 24.12 -2.55
CA ALA A 252 -28.08 23.56 -2.09
C ALA A 252 -28.05 22.03 -2.13
N PHE A 253 -27.59 21.45 -3.24
CA PHE A 253 -27.47 20.00 -3.38
C PHE A 253 -26.56 19.38 -2.31
N VAL A 254 -25.36 19.92 -2.12
CA VAL A 254 -24.39 19.41 -1.13
C VAL A 254 -24.91 19.55 0.30
N LEU A 255 -25.56 20.66 0.64
CA LEU A 255 -26.12 20.88 1.98
C LEU A 255 -27.31 19.97 2.26
N ILE A 256 -28.19 19.73 1.28
CA ILE A 256 -29.29 18.76 1.42
C ILE A 256 -28.71 17.35 1.66
N LEU A 257 -27.71 16.97 0.87
CA LEU A 257 -27.04 15.67 1.00
C LEU A 257 -26.40 15.51 2.39
N LEU A 258 -25.79 16.57 2.93
CA LEU A 258 -25.23 16.59 4.28
C LEU A 258 -26.31 16.39 5.34
N VAL A 259 -27.43 17.13 5.26
CA VAL A 259 -28.54 17.01 6.21
C VAL A 259 -29.12 15.60 6.21
N VAL A 260 -29.37 15.03 5.02
CA VAL A 260 -29.88 13.66 4.87
C VAL A 260 -28.90 12.65 5.49
N THR A 261 -27.60 12.80 5.21
CA THR A 261 -26.57 11.90 5.74
C THR A 261 -26.48 11.96 7.26
N CYS A 262 -26.45 13.17 7.84
CA CYS A 262 -26.46 13.37 9.29
C CYS A 262 -27.72 12.79 9.94
N TYR A 263 -28.88 12.92 9.31
CA TYR A 263 -30.14 12.36 9.80
C TYR A 263 -30.12 10.82 9.81
N VAL A 264 -29.68 10.20 8.71
CA VAL A 264 -29.57 8.74 8.58
C VAL A 264 -28.57 8.19 9.58
N LEU A 265 -27.42 8.85 9.75
CA LEU A 265 -26.42 8.46 10.74
C LEU A 265 -26.99 8.57 12.15
N LEU A 266 -27.66 9.65 12.52
CA LEU A 266 -28.23 9.80 13.87
C LEU A 266 -29.20 8.66 14.24
N LYS A 267 -30.02 8.21 13.28
CA LYS A 267 -30.97 7.10 13.48
C LYS A 267 -30.29 5.73 13.50
N SER A 268 -29.31 5.50 12.64
CA SER A 268 -28.65 4.20 12.50
C SER A 268 -27.48 4.00 13.45
N PHE A 269 -26.92 5.07 14.01
CA PHE A 269 -25.69 5.03 14.80
C PHE A 269 -25.82 4.10 15.99
N LEU A 270 -26.91 4.16 16.76
CA LEU A 270 -27.11 3.25 17.90
C LEU A 270 -27.13 1.78 17.46
N GLN A 271 -27.89 1.43 16.42
CA GLN A 271 -27.95 0.05 15.92
C GLN A 271 -26.60 -0.47 15.43
N ILE A 272 -25.79 0.38 14.78
CA ILE A 272 -24.46 0.00 14.28
C ILE A 272 -23.44 -0.02 15.43
N ALA A 273 -23.54 0.91 16.37
CA ALA A 273 -22.64 1.08 17.49
C ALA A 273 -22.81 -0.01 18.56
N THR A 274 -24.05 -0.47 18.78
CA THR A 274 -24.40 -1.53 19.74
C THR A 274 -24.60 -2.89 19.06
N GLY A 275 -24.47 -2.94 17.73
CA GLY A 275 -24.47 -4.18 16.97
C GLY A 275 -23.22 -4.99 17.31
N THR A 276 -23.30 -5.78 18.38
CA THR A 276 -22.25 -6.73 18.71
C THR A 276 -21.92 -7.54 17.47
N SER A 277 -20.63 -7.65 17.14
CA SER A 277 -20.21 -8.68 16.19
C SER A 277 -20.68 -10.01 16.77
N GLU A 278 -21.78 -10.56 16.25
CA GLU A 278 -22.19 -11.92 16.54
C GLU A 278 -21.03 -12.80 16.11
N THR A 279 -20.13 -13.06 17.04
CA THR A 279 -19.24 -14.20 16.96
C THR A 279 -20.19 -15.38 17.10
N ALA A 280 -20.69 -15.84 15.94
CA ALA A 280 -21.48 -17.05 15.86
C ALA A 280 -20.74 -18.07 16.72
N LYS A 281 -21.34 -18.47 17.86
CA LYS A 281 -20.78 -19.50 18.72
C LYS A 281 -20.62 -20.72 17.83
N VAL A 282 -19.40 -20.96 17.35
CA VAL A 282 -19.12 -22.10 16.50
C VAL A 282 -19.34 -23.30 17.41
N LYS A 283 -20.49 -23.95 17.28
CA LYS A 283 -20.76 -25.23 17.95
C LYS A 283 -19.58 -26.13 17.60
N TYR A 284 -18.81 -26.49 18.62
CA TYR A 284 -17.68 -27.39 18.48
C TYR A 284 -18.23 -28.70 17.92
N LYS A 285 -17.99 -28.95 16.63
CA LYS A 285 -18.20 -30.25 16.03
C LYS A 285 -16.90 -31.01 16.22
N GLU A 286 -16.97 -32.10 16.96
CA GLU A 286 -15.87 -33.03 17.14
C GLU A 286 -15.38 -33.47 15.75
N LYS A 287 -14.18 -33.02 15.39
CA LYS A 287 -13.52 -33.39 14.13
C LYS A 287 -12.53 -34.49 14.45
N LYS A 288 -12.55 -35.58 13.68
CA LYS A 288 -11.48 -36.60 13.71
C LYS A 288 -10.15 -35.89 13.45
N VAL A 289 -9.31 -35.81 14.48
CA VAL A 289 -7.99 -35.19 14.39
C VAL A 289 -7.09 -36.12 13.58
N LYS A 290 -6.83 -35.79 12.31
CA LYS A 290 -5.79 -36.46 11.53
C LYS A 290 -4.43 -36.07 12.12
N LYS A 291 -3.63 -37.07 12.48
CA LYS A 291 -2.26 -36.89 12.98
C LYS A 291 -1.38 -36.40 11.82
N ASN A 292 -1.10 -35.09 11.77
CA ASN A 292 -0.13 -34.54 10.81
C ASN A 292 1.30 -34.79 11.29
N SER A 293 2.26 -34.85 10.36
CA SER A 293 3.67 -34.86 10.72
C SER A 293 4.05 -33.54 11.42
N VAL A 294 5.04 -33.58 12.31
CA VAL A 294 5.52 -32.40 13.05
C VAL A 294 5.88 -31.26 12.08
N GLN A 295 6.62 -31.58 11.01
CA GLN A 295 7.03 -30.62 10.01
C GLN A 295 5.84 -30.04 9.23
N GLY A 296 4.86 -30.88 8.85
CA GLY A 296 3.65 -30.43 8.15
C GLY A 296 2.77 -29.55 9.04
N ALA A 297 2.67 -29.86 10.33
CA ALA A 297 1.93 -29.06 11.30
C ALA A 297 2.58 -27.67 11.51
N LEU A 298 3.90 -27.62 11.69
CA LEU A 298 4.63 -26.35 11.83
C LEU A 298 4.55 -25.52 10.55
N PHE A 299 4.75 -26.12 9.37
CA PHE A 299 4.59 -25.40 8.11
C PHE A 299 3.15 -24.87 7.92
N SER A 300 2.14 -25.69 8.25
CA SER A 300 0.74 -25.27 8.17
C SER A 300 0.43 -24.13 9.15
N LYS A 301 1.02 -24.13 10.35
CA LYS A 301 0.93 -23.01 11.30
C LYS A 301 1.46 -21.71 10.66
N GLU A 302 2.67 -21.76 10.08
CA GLU A 302 3.28 -20.58 9.45
C GLU A 302 2.46 -20.11 8.22
N LEU A 303 1.97 -21.04 7.39
CA LEU A 303 1.12 -20.72 6.24
C LEU A 303 -0.21 -20.08 6.67
N HIS A 304 -0.86 -20.58 7.72
CA HIS A 304 -2.09 -19.98 8.25
C HIS A 304 -1.82 -18.58 8.81
N ARG A 305 -0.70 -18.38 9.52
CA ARG A 305 -0.29 -17.05 9.98
C ARG A 305 -0.12 -16.09 8.80
N TYR A 306 0.59 -16.52 7.77
CA TYR A 306 0.80 -15.75 6.54
C TYR A 306 -0.52 -15.36 5.86
N LEU A 307 -1.41 -16.32 5.61
CA LEU A 307 -2.71 -16.06 4.95
C LEU A 307 -3.68 -15.23 5.81
N SER A 308 -3.48 -15.19 7.13
CA SER A 308 -4.30 -14.37 8.03
C SER A 308 -3.95 -12.88 7.99
N SER A 309 -2.73 -12.53 7.57
CA SER A 309 -2.22 -11.15 7.59
C SER A 309 -2.01 -10.59 6.19
N SER A 310 -2.88 -9.67 5.78
CA SER A 310 -2.72 -8.95 4.50
C SER A 310 -1.46 -8.09 4.48
N ALA A 311 -1.09 -7.50 5.62
CA ALA A 311 0.14 -6.73 5.74
C ALA A 311 1.37 -7.61 5.48
N TYR A 312 1.38 -8.84 6.00
CA TYR A 312 2.48 -9.77 5.79
C TYR A 312 2.57 -10.22 4.33
N MET A 313 1.45 -10.59 3.70
CA MET A 313 1.42 -10.96 2.27
C MET A 313 1.87 -9.80 1.36
N LEU A 314 1.29 -8.62 1.53
CA LEU A 314 1.54 -7.50 0.60
C LEU A 314 2.92 -6.87 0.74
N ASN A 315 3.51 -6.89 1.94
CA ASN A 315 4.82 -6.25 2.13
C ASN A 315 5.97 -7.25 1.98
N CYS A 316 5.78 -8.53 2.36
CA CYS A 316 6.88 -9.49 2.35
C CYS A 316 6.91 -10.45 1.16
N SER A 317 5.88 -10.48 0.32
CA SER A 317 5.85 -11.41 -0.82
C SER A 317 5.34 -10.77 -2.12
N LEU A 318 5.41 -9.44 -2.23
CA LEU A 318 5.00 -8.76 -3.46
C LEU A 318 5.88 -9.16 -4.64
N GLY A 319 7.17 -9.42 -4.40
CA GLY A 319 8.11 -9.94 -5.39
C GLY A 319 7.65 -11.27 -6.00
N SER A 320 7.06 -12.17 -5.22
CA SER A 320 6.48 -13.43 -5.75
C SER A 320 5.40 -13.18 -6.81
N LEU A 321 4.55 -12.16 -6.63
CA LEU A 321 3.56 -11.80 -7.65
C LEU A 321 4.21 -11.14 -8.86
N MET A 322 5.20 -10.27 -8.62
CA MET A 322 5.96 -9.63 -9.71
C MET A 322 6.70 -10.66 -10.56
N LEU A 323 7.23 -11.74 -9.99
CA LEU A 323 7.85 -12.85 -10.73
C LEU A 323 6.86 -13.57 -11.65
N ILE A 324 5.63 -13.83 -11.18
CA ILE A 324 4.58 -14.43 -12.02
C ILE A 324 4.19 -13.49 -13.16
N LEU A 325 4.04 -12.19 -12.86
CA LEU A 325 3.72 -11.20 -13.87
C LEU A 325 4.86 -11.03 -14.89
N MET A 326 6.11 -10.98 -14.42
CA MET A 326 7.30 -10.91 -15.28
C MET A 326 7.41 -12.14 -16.17
N ALA A 327 7.14 -13.34 -15.65
CA ALA A 327 7.07 -14.56 -16.46
C ALA A 327 6.05 -14.42 -17.60
N GLY A 328 4.83 -13.95 -17.29
CA GLY A 328 3.81 -13.68 -18.31
C GLY A 328 4.26 -12.65 -19.34
N VAL A 329 4.81 -11.51 -18.89
CA VAL A 329 5.31 -10.44 -19.77
C VAL A 329 6.42 -10.95 -20.69
N LEU A 330 7.36 -11.75 -20.19
CA LEU A 330 8.39 -12.39 -21.00
C LEU A 330 7.78 -13.31 -22.06
N LEU A 331 6.78 -14.12 -21.71
CA LEU A 331 6.16 -15.00 -22.69
C LEU A 331 5.38 -14.25 -23.80
N PHE A 332 4.75 -13.11 -23.48
CA PHE A 332 3.97 -12.34 -24.46
C PHE A 332 4.79 -11.29 -25.24
N LYS A 333 5.76 -10.66 -24.59
CA LYS A 333 6.55 -9.54 -25.13
C LYS A 333 8.05 -9.81 -25.18
N GLY A 334 8.49 -11.03 -24.87
CA GLY A 334 9.90 -11.39 -24.84
C GLY A 334 10.60 -11.24 -26.19
N GLN A 335 9.89 -11.45 -27.30
CA GLN A 335 10.46 -11.22 -28.63
C GLN A 335 10.89 -9.76 -28.82
N MET A 336 10.06 -8.79 -28.40
CA MET A 336 10.41 -7.38 -28.43
C MET A 336 11.67 -7.08 -27.61
N VAL A 337 11.85 -7.75 -26.47
CA VAL A 337 13.08 -7.62 -25.66
C VAL A 337 14.29 -8.17 -26.41
N MET A 338 14.16 -9.34 -27.04
CA MET A 338 15.24 -9.92 -27.84
C MET A 338 15.58 -9.07 -29.06
N ASP A 339 14.58 -8.50 -29.73
CA ASP A 339 14.78 -7.62 -30.88
C ASP A 339 15.54 -6.34 -30.50
N ILE A 340 15.27 -5.78 -29.31
CA ILE A 340 16.05 -4.66 -28.77
C ILE A 340 17.48 -5.11 -28.46
N LEU A 341 17.67 -6.25 -27.81
CA LEU A 341 19.02 -6.74 -27.47
C LEU A 341 19.85 -7.04 -28.71
N THR A 342 19.26 -7.60 -29.77
CA THR A 342 19.96 -7.84 -31.04
C THR A 342 20.28 -6.54 -31.77
N GLN A 343 19.37 -5.54 -31.72
CA GLN A 343 19.62 -4.21 -32.31
C GLN A 343 20.86 -3.52 -31.73
N TYR A 344 21.14 -3.73 -30.44
CA TYR A 344 22.31 -3.15 -29.74
C TYR A 344 23.51 -4.10 -29.63
N ASP A 345 23.50 -5.23 -30.34
CA ASP A 345 24.53 -6.28 -30.26
C ASP A 345 24.83 -6.75 -28.82
N ALA A 346 23.77 -6.83 -28.01
CA ALA A 346 23.80 -7.09 -26.58
C ALA A 346 23.09 -8.40 -26.22
N SER A 347 23.01 -9.35 -27.16
CA SER A 347 22.32 -10.63 -26.93
C SER A 347 22.98 -11.48 -25.83
N GLU A 348 24.30 -11.36 -25.67
CA GLU A 348 25.09 -12.13 -24.70
C GLU A 348 24.78 -11.75 -23.25
N VAL A 349 24.30 -10.52 -23.01
CA VAL A 349 23.96 -10.07 -21.65
C VAL A 349 22.57 -10.52 -21.21
N ALA A 350 21.78 -11.14 -22.08
CA ALA A 350 20.41 -11.57 -21.77
C ALA A 350 20.35 -12.48 -20.53
N VAL A 351 21.26 -13.47 -20.44
CA VAL A 351 21.30 -14.42 -19.31
C VAL A 351 21.76 -13.75 -18.01
N PRO A 352 22.91 -13.03 -17.96
CA PRO A 352 23.30 -12.28 -16.76
C PRO A 352 22.25 -11.29 -16.27
N VAL A 353 21.67 -10.50 -17.18
CA VAL A 353 20.61 -9.53 -16.84
C VAL A 353 19.36 -10.26 -16.35
N GLY A 354 18.97 -11.36 -17.00
CA GLY A 354 17.87 -12.23 -16.56
C GLY A 354 18.07 -12.73 -15.12
N CYS A 355 19.24 -13.31 -14.82
CA CYS A 355 19.62 -13.73 -13.48
C CYS A 355 19.52 -12.59 -12.47
N ALA A 356 20.10 -11.43 -12.79
CA ALA A 356 20.13 -10.26 -11.92
C ALA A 356 18.72 -9.72 -11.66
N LEU A 357 17.88 -9.60 -12.68
CA LEU A 357 16.50 -9.12 -12.55
C LEU A 357 15.63 -10.08 -11.73
N ILE A 358 15.70 -11.37 -12.00
CA ILE A 358 14.97 -12.38 -11.23
C ILE A 358 15.44 -12.33 -9.77
N CYS A 359 16.75 -12.29 -9.52
CA CYS A 359 17.29 -12.17 -8.16
C CYS A 359 16.89 -10.86 -7.49
N ALA A 360 16.84 -9.73 -8.21
CA ALA A 360 16.40 -8.45 -7.67
C ALA A 360 14.95 -8.52 -7.18
N ILE A 361 14.07 -9.19 -7.93
CA ILE A 361 12.66 -9.38 -7.52
C ILE A 361 12.56 -10.38 -6.36
N VAL A 362 13.36 -11.45 -6.36
CA VAL A 362 13.47 -12.38 -5.22
C VAL A 362 13.91 -11.64 -3.96
N ALA A 363 14.87 -10.70 -4.06
CA ALA A 363 15.33 -9.89 -2.92
C ALA A 363 14.24 -9.01 -2.30
N MET A 364 13.15 -8.72 -3.04
CA MET A 364 11.98 -8.00 -2.51
C MET A 364 11.07 -8.87 -1.65
N ASN A 365 11.28 -10.18 -1.61
CA ASN A 365 10.57 -11.07 -0.72
C ASN A 365 11.38 -11.23 0.57
N ASP A 366 10.84 -10.77 1.70
CA ASP A 366 11.49 -10.80 3.01
C ASP A 366 10.63 -11.52 4.07
N ILE A 367 9.89 -12.56 3.66
CA ILE A 367 8.95 -13.33 4.48
C ILE A 367 9.59 -13.78 5.80
N ALA A 368 10.83 -14.25 5.74
CA ALA A 368 11.54 -14.78 6.90
C ALA A 368 12.06 -13.67 7.84
N ALA A 369 12.16 -12.42 7.37
CA ALA A 369 12.76 -11.30 8.10
C ALA A 369 11.86 -10.77 9.22
N SER A 370 10.57 -11.12 9.20
CA SER A 370 9.61 -10.83 10.27
C SER A 370 9.04 -12.08 10.95
N ALA A 371 9.37 -13.29 10.49
CA ALA A 371 8.66 -14.52 10.87
C ALA A 371 8.74 -14.87 12.37
N ILE A 372 9.83 -14.54 13.05
CA ILE A 372 9.99 -14.76 14.51
C ILE A 372 9.33 -13.63 15.28
N SER A 373 9.56 -12.38 14.85
CA SER A 373 8.97 -11.21 15.50
C SER A 373 7.44 -11.24 15.48
N LEU A 374 6.83 -11.82 14.45
CA LEU A 374 5.37 -12.02 14.33
C LEU A 374 4.77 -12.99 15.38
N GLU A 375 5.58 -13.74 16.12
CA GLU A 375 5.09 -14.51 17.28
C GLU A 375 4.65 -13.58 18.43
N GLY A 376 5.22 -12.38 18.52
CA GLY A 376 4.80 -11.32 19.44
C GLY A 376 4.68 -11.80 20.90
N THR A 377 3.53 -11.54 21.52
CA THR A 377 3.23 -11.96 22.91
C THR A 377 3.04 -13.47 23.06
N ALA A 378 2.84 -14.20 21.97
CA ALA A 378 2.68 -15.65 21.96
C ALA A 378 4.02 -16.41 21.89
N LYS A 379 5.16 -15.71 21.99
CA LYS A 379 6.50 -16.33 21.89
C LYS A 379 6.72 -17.49 22.87
N TRP A 380 6.13 -17.43 24.08
CA TRP A 380 6.26 -18.47 25.11
C TRP A 380 5.65 -19.82 24.70
N ILE A 381 4.77 -19.84 23.69
CA ILE A 381 4.18 -21.08 23.18
C ILE A 381 5.23 -21.92 22.46
N LEU A 382 6.18 -21.29 21.74
CA LEU A 382 7.18 -22.02 20.95
C LEU A 382 8.08 -22.93 21.83
N PRO A 383 8.65 -22.45 22.96
CA PRO A 383 9.39 -23.31 23.88
C PRO A 383 8.58 -24.42 24.54
N SER A 384 7.24 -24.27 24.65
CA SER A 384 6.38 -25.27 25.29
C SER A 384 6.04 -26.47 24.39
N LEU A 385 6.36 -26.38 23.09
CA LEU A 385 6.06 -27.43 22.13
C LEU A 385 7.12 -28.54 22.21
N PRO A 386 6.74 -29.83 22.06
CA PRO A 386 7.68 -30.95 22.02
C PRO A 386 8.40 -31.04 20.66
N VAL A 387 9.07 -29.96 20.26
CA VAL A 387 9.78 -29.81 18.98
C VAL A 387 11.13 -29.14 19.22
N THR A 388 12.10 -29.38 18.36
CA THR A 388 13.42 -28.74 18.48
C THR A 388 13.39 -27.32 17.90
N SER A 389 14.22 -26.43 18.43
CA SER A 389 14.41 -25.06 17.92
C SER A 389 14.73 -25.03 16.43
N TRP A 390 15.48 -26.02 15.94
CA TRP A 390 15.77 -26.17 14.51
C TRP A 390 14.52 -26.46 13.69
N GLN A 391 13.60 -27.30 14.17
CA GLN A 391 12.34 -27.59 13.46
C GLN A 391 11.47 -26.33 13.33
N ILE A 392 11.48 -25.45 14.34
CA ILE A 392 10.79 -24.15 14.31
C ILE A 392 11.40 -23.24 13.24
N LEU A 393 12.73 -23.06 13.25
CA LEU A 393 13.41 -22.24 12.24
C LEU A 393 13.24 -22.81 10.83
N GLN A 394 13.27 -24.14 10.69
CA GLN A 394 13.11 -24.81 9.41
C GLN A 394 11.70 -24.61 8.84
N ALA A 395 10.66 -24.57 9.67
CA ALA A 395 9.30 -24.28 9.21
C ALA A 395 9.19 -22.86 8.63
N LYS A 396 9.81 -21.88 9.28
CA LYS A 396 9.83 -20.48 8.82
C LYS A 396 10.64 -20.32 7.52
N LEU A 397 11.80 -20.97 7.44
CA LEU A 397 12.63 -21.00 6.24
C LEU A 397 11.89 -21.64 5.04
N ARG A 398 11.23 -22.77 5.27
CA ARG A 398 10.44 -23.47 4.24
C ARG A 398 9.26 -22.65 3.74
N LEU A 399 8.62 -21.86 4.59
CA LEU A 399 7.53 -20.97 4.16
C LEU A 399 8.05 -19.94 3.15
N HIS A 400 9.16 -19.26 3.46
CA HIS A 400 9.77 -18.31 2.53
C HIS A 400 10.10 -19.02 1.21
N ILE A 401 10.86 -20.12 1.28
CA ILE A 401 11.30 -20.85 0.09
C ILE A 401 10.09 -21.30 -0.74
N ALA A 402 9.05 -21.90 -0.15
CA ALA A 402 7.89 -22.37 -0.89
C ALA A 402 7.16 -21.24 -1.65
N LEU A 403 7.05 -20.06 -1.04
CA LEU A 403 6.32 -18.92 -1.62
C LEU A 403 7.14 -18.10 -2.63
N THR A 404 8.47 -18.13 -2.54
CA THR A 404 9.37 -17.39 -3.45
C THR A 404 9.91 -18.26 -4.58
N MET A 405 10.28 -19.52 -4.28
CA MET A 405 10.94 -20.42 -5.23
C MET A 405 10.02 -20.80 -6.39
N VAL A 406 8.75 -21.11 -6.14
CA VAL A 406 7.81 -21.53 -7.19
C VAL A 406 7.61 -20.41 -8.24
N PRO A 407 7.30 -19.15 -7.86
CA PRO A 407 7.30 -18.03 -8.81
C PRO A 407 8.62 -17.79 -9.52
N SER A 408 9.75 -17.89 -8.80
CA SER A 408 11.07 -17.72 -9.40
C SER A 408 11.33 -18.78 -10.47
N LEU A 409 10.92 -20.03 -10.24
CA LEU A 409 11.04 -21.13 -11.19
C LEU A 409 10.26 -20.84 -12.47
N LEU A 410 9.01 -20.39 -12.33
CA LEU A 410 8.18 -20.03 -13.49
C LEU A 410 8.81 -18.89 -14.29
N CYS A 411 9.39 -17.90 -13.62
CA CYS A 411 10.06 -16.79 -14.28
C CYS A 411 11.37 -17.21 -14.97
N SER A 412 12.19 -18.06 -14.34
CA SER A 412 13.40 -18.63 -14.97
C SER A 412 13.04 -19.48 -16.19
N LEU A 413 12.00 -20.32 -16.11
CA LEU A 413 11.52 -21.12 -17.26
C LEU A 413 11.03 -20.23 -18.41
N ALA A 414 10.28 -19.18 -18.11
CA ALA A 414 9.85 -18.21 -19.12
C ALA A 414 11.06 -17.51 -19.78
N ALA A 415 12.06 -17.14 -19.00
CA ALA A 415 13.29 -16.54 -19.50
C ALA A 415 14.10 -17.52 -20.38
N GLU A 416 14.19 -18.80 -20.02
CA GLU A 416 14.85 -19.82 -20.85
C GLU A 416 14.17 -19.99 -22.22
N ILE A 417 12.83 -20.00 -22.26
CA ILE A 417 12.06 -20.13 -23.51
C ILE A 417 12.34 -18.95 -24.46
N VAL A 418 12.47 -17.74 -23.90
CA VAL A 418 12.65 -16.49 -24.66
C VAL A 418 14.11 -16.27 -25.06
N PHE A 419 15.04 -16.36 -24.11
CA PHE A 419 16.46 -16.06 -24.33
C PHE A 419 17.19 -17.16 -25.09
N ARG A 420 16.66 -18.40 -25.06
CA ARG A 420 17.26 -19.59 -25.69
C ARG A 420 18.77 -19.71 -25.39
N PRO A 421 19.14 -19.74 -24.11
CA PRO A 421 20.55 -19.76 -23.72
C PRO A 421 21.24 -21.06 -24.13
N SER A 422 22.58 -21.06 -24.09
CA SER A 422 23.34 -22.31 -24.12
C SER A 422 22.95 -23.22 -22.95
N TRP A 423 23.27 -24.51 -23.03
CA TRP A 423 23.03 -25.46 -21.93
C TRP A 423 23.55 -24.97 -20.59
N PHE A 424 24.76 -24.41 -20.57
CA PHE A 424 25.36 -23.86 -19.34
C PHE A 424 24.68 -22.57 -18.89
N GLY A 425 24.31 -21.70 -19.82
CA GLY A 425 23.53 -20.49 -19.54
C GLY A 425 22.17 -20.79 -18.93
N GLY A 426 21.45 -21.80 -19.44
CA GLY A 426 20.19 -22.28 -18.88
C GLY A 426 20.35 -22.80 -17.45
N ILE A 427 21.37 -23.62 -17.20
CA ILE A 427 21.70 -24.09 -15.84
C ILE A 427 21.94 -22.90 -14.89
N CYS A 428 22.65 -21.87 -15.33
CA CYS A 428 22.89 -20.68 -14.50
C CYS A 428 21.61 -19.86 -14.27
N LEU A 429 20.80 -19.65 -15.31
CA LEU A 429 19.52 -18.91 -15.28
C LEU A 429 18.49 -19.57 -14.36
N PHE A 430 18.60 -20.88 -14.21
CA PHE A 430 17.84 -21.65 -13.25
C PHE A 430 18.49 -21.62 -11.85
N ALA A 431 19.74 -22.08 -11.72
CA ALA A 431 20.36 -22.36 -10.44
C ALA A 431 20.63 -21.12 -9.59
N ILE A 432 21.05 -20.00 -10.20
CA ILE A 432 21.39 -18.78 -9.45
C ILE A 432 20.17 -18.24 -8.68
N PRO A 433 19.01 -17.97 -9.31
CA PRO A 433 17.82 -17.55 -8.56
C PRO A 433 17.35 -18.56 -7.52
N MET A 434 17.48 -19.87 -7.77
CA MET A 434 17.06 -20.89 -6.79
C MET A 434 17.92 -20.86 -5.54
N VAL A 435 19.25 -20.88 -5.70
CA VAL A 435 20.19 -20.84 -4.58
C VAL A 435 20.07 -19.51 -3.85
N PHE A 436 19.89 -18.41 -4.59
CA PHE A 436 19.68 -17.09 -4.02
C PHE A 436 18.39 -17.00 -3.19
N THR A 437 17.31 -17.67 -3.61
CA THR A 437 16.07 -17.76 -2.81
C THR A 437 16.29 -18.45 -1.45
N VAL A 438 17.17 -19.46 -1.40
CA VAL A 438 17.53 -20.11 -0.12
C VAL A 438 18.43 -19.19 0.71
N LEU A 439 19.38 -18.49 0.07
CA LEU A 439 20.26 -17.53 0.74
C LEU A 439 19.46 -16.42 1.42
N THR A 440 18.56 -15.77 0.70
CA THR A 440 17.69 -14.68 1.19
C THR A 440 16.87 -15.17 2.38
N ALA A 441 16.16 -16.30 2.25
CA ALA A 441 15.42 -16.90 3.36
C ALA A 441 16.27 -17.15 4.62
N ALA A 442 17.53 -17.56 4.44
CA ALA A 442 18.45 -17.77 5.55
C ALA A 442 18.91 -16.44 6.18
N VAL A 443 19.38 -15.49 5.37
CA VAL A 443 19.85 -14.16 5.81
C VAL A 443 18.75 -13.41 6.54
N ASP A 444 17.56 -13.38 5.98
CA ASP A 444 16.36 -12.80 6.59
C ASP A 444 16.11 -13.32 8.01
N LEU A 445 16.14 -14.65 8.17
CA LEU A 445 15.90 -15.29 9.46
C LEU A 445 17.04 -15.00 10.44
N MET A 446 18.28 -14.92 9.96
CA MET A 446 19.44 -14.49 10.77
C MET A 446 19.26 -13.06 11.29
N LEU A 447 18.83 -12.14 10.43
CA LEU A 447 18.56 -10.76 10.80
C LEU A 447 17.42 -10.67 11.81
N ASN A 448 16.37 -11.46 11.63
CA ASN A 448 15.24 -11.47 12.57
C ASN A 448 15.61 -12.02 13.95
N LEU A 449 16.48 -13.03 14.02
CA LEU A 449 17.05 -13.54 15.28
C LEU A 449 17.99 -12.54 15.97
N ARG A 450 18.67 -11.69 15.19
CA ARG A 450 19.57 -10.66 15.75
C ARG A 450 18.82 -9.45 16.28
N TRP A 451 17.78 -9.02 15.57
CA TRP A 451 16.97 -7.86 15.91
C TRP A 451 15.46 -8.18 15.93
N PRO A 452 15.01 -9.05 16.85
CA PRO A 452 13.60 -9.36 16.99
C PRO A 452 12.84 -8.19 17.61
N ASN A 453 11.58 -8.03 17.22
CA ASN A 453 10.64 -7.09 17.83
C ASN A 453 9.37 -7.84 18.26
N PHE A 454 9.17 -7.99 19.57
CA PHE A 454 8.00 -8.67 20.14
C PHE A 454 6.96 -7.71 20.74
N SER A 455 7.29 -6.42 20.90
CA SER A 455 6.45 -5.43 21.60
C SER A 455 5.55 -4.61 20.67
N TRP A 456 5.24 -5.15 19.49
CA TRP A 456 4.51 -4.44 18.46
C TRP A 456 3.00 -4.39 18.73
N THR A 457 2.35 -3.31 18.27
CA THR A 457 0.89 -3.11 18.39
C THR A 457 0.15 -3.29 17.06
N ARG A 458 0.87 -3.26 15.93
CA ARG A 458 0.37 -3.52 14.58
C ARG A 458 1.38 -4.39 13.83
N GLU A 459 0.91 -5.38 13.09
CA GLU A 459 1.76 -6.28 12.30
C GLU A 459 2.64 -5.51 11.30
N THR A 460 2.13 -4.43 10.71
CA THR A 460 2.90 -3.56 9.79
C THR A 460 4.15 -2.95 10.43
N ALA A 461 4.18 -2.77 11.75
CA ALA A 461 5.34 -2.25 12.44
C ALA A 461 6.52 -3.22 12.41
N VAL A 462 6.22 -4.53 12.40
CA VAL A 462 7.23 -5.59 12.33
C VAL A 462 7.61 -5.85 10.89
N VAL A 463 6.62 -6.06 10.04
CA VAL A 463 6.75 -6.53 8.65
C VAL A 463 7.36 -5.47 7.74
N LYS A 464 7.00 -4.18 7.92
CA LYS A 464 7.45 -3.09 7.02
C LYS A 464 8.42 -2.12 7.69
N GLN A 465 8.22 -1.85 8.97
CA GLN A 465 8.96 -0.80 9.69
C GLN A 465 10.05 -1.36 10.62
N GLY A 466 10.19 -2.69 10.69
CA GLY A 466 11.17 -3.36 11.53
C GLY A 466 12.59 -3.19 11.00
N ALA A 467 13.58 -3.24 11.89
CA ALA A 467 14.99 -3.19 11.48
C ALA A 467 15.37 -4.41 10.64
N ALA A 468 14.89 -5.61 11.01
CA ALA A 468 15.21 -6.84 10.29
C ALA A 468 14.70 -6.84 8.83
N PRO A 469 13.42 -6.56 8.51
CA PRO A 469 12.97 -6.45 7.11
C PRO A 469 13.68 -5.37 6.31
N MET A 470 13.91 -4.19 6.91
CA MET A 470 14.64 -3.11 6.23
C MET A 470 16.07 -3.51 5.88
N LEU A 471 16.80 -4.12 6.82
CA LEU A 471 18.16 -4.61 6.57
C LEU A 471 18.18 -5.78 5.60
N ALA A 472 17.19 -6.68 5.67
CA ALA A 472 17.05 -7.82 4.76
C ALA A 472 16.95 -7.33 3.32
N LEU A 473 16.00 -6.42 3.05
CA LEU A 473 15.83 -5.82 1.73
C LEU A 473 17.12 -5.15 1.23
N LEU A 474 17.77 -4.33 2.06
CA LEU A 474 18.99 -3.62 1.69
C LEU A 474 20.16 -4.57 1.42
N ILE A 475 20.37 -5.59 2.25
CA ILE A 475 21.46 -6.56 2.11
C ILE A 475 21.23 -7.43 0.88
N ASN A 476 20.01 -7.94 0.69
CA ASN A 476 19.67 -8.80 -0.45
C ASN A 476 19.75 -8.00 -1.76
N LEU A 477 19.31 -6.74 -1.79
CA LEU A 477 19.43 -5.89 -2.97
C LEU A 477 20.89 -5.49 -3.25
N ALA A 478 21.64 -5.11 -2.21
CA ALA A 478 23.06 -4.78 -2.35
C ALA A 478 23.86 -5.97 -2.91
N TYR A 479 23.53 -7.19 -2.48
CA TYR A 479 24.12 -8.41 -3.03
C TYR A 479 23.91 -8.53 -4.55
N VAL A 480 22.67 -8.34 -5.00
CA VAL A 480 22.34 -8.39 -6.44
C VAL A 480 23.04 -7.27 -7.21
N LEU A 481 23.07 -6.05 -6.65
CA LEU A 481 23.76 -4.91 -7.28
C LEU A 481 25.27 -5.10 -7.37
N VAL A 482 25.89 -5.71 -6.36
CA VAL A 482 27.32 -6.04 -6.39
C VAL A 482 27.61 -7.04 -7.50
N PHE A 483 26.78 -8.07 -7.66
CA PHE A 483 26.92 -8.97 -8.81
C PHE A 483 26.70 -8.24 -10.14
N ALA A 484 25.53 -7.63 -10.35
CA ALA A 484 25.25 -6.93 -11.60
C ALA A 484 26.33 -5.88 -11.95
N GLY A 485 26.79 -5.12 -10.96
CA GLY A 485 27.86 -4.14 -11.10
C GLY A 485 29.21 -4.77 -11.44
N MET A 486 29.62 -5.85 -10.76
CA MET A 486 30.87 -6.54 -11.08
C MET A 486 30.89 -7.09 -12.51
N TYR A 487 29.75 -7.56 -13.03
CA TYR A 487 29.65 -7.95 -14.44
C TYR A 487 29.92 -6.76 -15.38
N LEU A 488 29.33 -5.59 -15.10
CA LEU A 488 29.56 -4.37 -15.88
C LEU A 488 31.02 -3.86 -15.78
N PHE A 489 31.67 -4.00 -14.62
CA PHE A 489 33.10 -3.67 -14.49
C PHE A 489 34.01 -4.65 -15.22
N LEU A 490 33.57 -5.91 -15.34
CA LEU A 490 34.27 -6.99 -16.06
C LEU A 490 33.82 -7.11 -17.52
N TRP A 491 33.12 -6.11 -18.09
CA TRP A 491 32.57 -6.07 -19.46
C TRP A 491 33.60 -6.36 -20.58
N LYS A 492 34.89 -6.42 -20.25
CA LYS A 492 35.94 -6.88 -21.18
C LYS A 492 35.99 -8.41 -21.34
N MET A 493 35.14 -9.18 -20.66
CA MET A 493 35.01 -10.61 -20.87
C MET A 493 34.02 -10.87 -22.01
N GLU A 494 34.53 -11.44 -23.12
CA GLU A 494 33.72 -11.86 -24.27
C GLU A 494 32.74 -13.00 -23.92
N ASP A 495 32.95 -13.72 -22.81
CA ASP A 495 32.07 -14.80 -22.36
C ASP A 495 31.48 -14.52 -20.95
N PRO A 496 30.14 -14.42 -20.79
CA PRO A 496 29.49 -14.24 -19.50
C PRO A 496 29.47 -15.48 -18.59
N TYR A 497 29.70 -16.69 -19.12
CA TYR A 497 29.47 -17.93 -18.39
C TYR A 497 30.43 -18.18 -17.22
N PRO A 498 31.76 -17.94 -17.33
CA PRO A 498 32.68 -18.09 -16.19
C PRO A 498 32.29 -17.19 -15.00
N TYR A 499 31.86 -15.97 -15.31
CA TYR A 499 31.38 -15.02 -14.31
C TYR A 499 30.13 -15.54 -13.60
N LEU A 500 29.15 -16.07 -14.34
CA LEU A 500 27.94 -16.66 -13.75
C LEU A 500 28.26 -17.91 -12.90
N ALA A 501 29.23 -18.72 -13.29
CA ALA A 501 29.69 -19.86 -12.52
C ALA A 501 30.26 -19.43 -11.15
N ILE A 502 31.07 -18.37 -11.14
CA ILE A 502 31.62 -17.79 -9.90
C ILE A 502 30.48 -17.25 -9.04
N CYS A 503 29.52 -16.53 -9.63
CA CYS A 503 28.36 -16.03 -8.89
C CYS A 503 27.57 -17.18 -8.24
N LEU A 504 27.30 -18.25 -8.97
CA LEU A 504 26.62 -19.43 -8.45
C LEU A 504 27.41 -20.08 -7.30
N ALA A 505 28.72 -20.26 -7.47
CA ALA A 505 29.58 -20.85 -6.45
C ALA A 505 29.62 -20.00 -5.16
N VAL A 506 29.75 -18.67 -5.29
CA VAL A 506 29.73 -17.73 -4.17
C VAL A 506 28.37 -17.73 -3.48
N THR A 507 27.27 -17.70 -4.24
CA THR A 507 25.91 -17.78 -3.69
C THR A 507 25.69 -19.07 -2.91
N ALA A 508 26.13 -20.21 -3.46
CA ALA A 508 26.02 -21.51 -2.81
C ALA A 508 26.86 -21.58 -1.53
N ALA A 509 28.10 -21.11 -1.56
CA ALA A 509 28.98 -21.08 -0.38
C ALA A 509 28.38 -20.23 0.75
N LEU A 510 27.87 -19.03 0.43
CA LEU A 510 27.18 -18.17 1.39
C LEU A 510 25.91 -18.82 1.94
N THR A 511 25.16 -19.53 1.09
CA THR A 511 23.93 -20.23 1.50
C THR A 511 24.25 -21.31 2.53
N VAL A 512 25.26 -22.14 2.26
CA VAL A 512 25.71 -23.18 3.19
C VAL A 512 26.19 -22.57 4.50
N ALA A 513 26.97 -21.49 4.45
CA ALA A 513 27.44 -20.79 5.64
C ALA A 513 26.28 -20.21 6.48
N ALA A 514 25.28 -19.59 5.84
CA ALA A 514 24.10 -19.03 6.49
C ALA A 514 23.24 -20.12 7.15
N LEU A 515 22.97 -21.22 6.44
CA LEU A 515 22.22 -22.36 6.99
C LEU A 515 22.95 -23.05 8.15
N TYR A 516 24.27 -23.18 8.05
CA TYR A 516 25.09 -23.72 9.14
C TYR A 516 25.06 -22.81 10.37
N TRP A 517 25.14 -21.49 10.19
CA TRP A 517 25.00 -20.52 11.27
C TRP A 517 23.62 -20.64 11.93
N LEU A 518 22.54 -20.74 11.15
CA LEU A 518 21.18 -20.90 11.67
C LEU A 518 21.04 -22.19 12.50
N LYS A 519 21.61 -23.30 12.02
CA LYS A 519 21.52 -24.60 12.71
C LYS A 519 22.26 -24.60 14.05
N LYS A 520 23.39 -23.89 14.16
CA LYS A 520 24.22 -23.84 15.38
C LYS A 520 23.91 -22.65 16.28
N LYS A 521 24.14 -21.44 15.79
CA LYS A 521 23.98 -20.20 16.56
C LYS A 521 22.55 -19.71 16.56
N GLY A 522 21.82 -19.89 15.46
CA GLY A 522 20.43 -19.45 15.34
C GLY A 522 19.48 -20.18 16.28
N THR A 523 19.62 -21.50 16.41
CA THR A 523 18.86 -22.33 17.37
C THR A 523 19.09 -21.88 18.81
N ARG A 524 20.36 -21.69 19.19
CA ARG A 524 20.74 -21.20 20.52
C ARG A 524 20.18 -19.80 20.80
N ARG A 525 20.26 -18.90 19.83
CA ARG A 525 19.67 -17.56 19.92
C ARG A 525 18.15 -17.62 20.09
N LEU A 526 17.46 -18.53 19.41
CA LEU A 526 16.01 -18.68 19.56
C LEU A 526 15.63 -19.12 20.97
N GLU A 527 16.43 -19.98 21.59
CA GLU A 527 16.23 -20.47 22.97
C GLU A 527 16.48 -19.37 24.02
N GLU A 528 17.32 -18.38 23.71
CA GLU A 528 17.60 -17.23 24.57
C GLU A 528 16.51 -16.12 24.54
N LEU A 529 15.63 -16.13 23.54
CA LEU A 529 14.60 -15.09 23.30
C LEU A 529 13.27 -15.38 24.01
#